data_AF-A0A1Z8LRK3-F1
#
_entry.id   AF-A0A1Z8LRK3-F1
#
_cell.length_a   1.000
_cell.length_b   1.000
_cell.length_c   1.000
_cell.angle_alpha   90.00
_cell.angle_beta   90.00
_cell.angle_gamma   90.00
#
_symmetry.space_group_name_H-M   'P 1'
#
loop_
_entity.id
_entity.type
_entity.pdbx_description
1 polymer ?
#
loop_
_entity_poly.entity_id
_entity_poly.type
_entity_poly.pdbx_seq_one_letter_code
_entity_poly.pdbx_strand_id
1 'polypeptide(L)' 'MARMEIAPHVVEKILNHTTGIIGGVAAVYNRYGYDKEKRRALEAWESVVIGNLDLTNVIELHRAN' A
#
# COMPACT_ATOMS: atom_id res chain seq x y z
N MET A 1 0.42 -7.36 -2.61
CA MET A 1 -0.71 -7.51 -1.65
C MET A 1 -1.80 -8.49 -2.11
N ALA A 2 -1.78 -9.04 -3.35
CA ALA A 2 -2.80 -9.97 -3.82
C ALA A 2 -2.95 -11.26 -2.95
N ARG A 3 -1.85 -11.81 -2.43
CA ARG A 3 -1.89 -12.96 -1.50
C ARG A 3 -2.62 -12.69 -0.17
N MET A 4 -2.83 -11.42 0.16
CA MET A 4 -3.57 -10.97 1.35
C MET A 4 -5.01 -10.57 1.01
N GLU A 5 -5.47 -10.88 -0.22
CA GLU A 5 -6.82 -10.59 -0.70
C GLU A 5 -7.19 -9.09 -0.68
N ILE A 6 -6.19 -8.21 -0.69
CA ILE A 6 -6.43 -6.76 -0.79
C ILE A 6 -6.91 -6.44 -2.20
N ALA A 7 -8.03 -5.70 -2.28
CA ALA A 7 -8.62 -5.30 -3.54
C ALA A 7 -7.62 -4.51 -4.41
N PRO A 8 -7.49 -4.81 -5.72
CA PRO A 8 -6.49 -4.19 -6.57
C PRO A 8 -6.55 -2.66 -6.59
N HIS A 9 -7.74 -2.06 -6.60
CA HIS A 9 -7.88 -0.61 -6.61
C HIS A 9 -7.37 0.09 -5.34
N VAL A 10 -7.39 -0.59 -4.19
CA VAL A 10 -6.78 -0.07 -2.96
C VAL A 10 -5.25 -0.07 -3.11
N VAL A 11 -4.69 -1.15 -3.66
CA VAL A 11 -3.25 -1.26 -3.94
C VAL A 11 -2.79 -0.18 -4.92
N GLU A 12 -3.54 0.05 -6.01
CA GLU A 12 -3.24 1.11 -6.98
C GLU A 12 -3.22 2.51 -6.34
N LYS A 13 -4.15 2.78 -5.41
CA LYS A 13 -4.15 4.05 -4.66
C LYS A 13 -3.00 4.18 -3.67
N ILE A 14 -2.53 3.08 -3.07
CA ILE A 14 -1.31 3.06 -2.23
C ILE A 14 -0.09 3.39 -3.09
N LEU A 15 0.01 2.77 -4.27
CA LEU A 15 1.11 2.97 -5.22
C LEU A 15 1.01 4.31 -5.98
N ASN A 16 -0.07 5.05 -5.77
CA ASN A 16 -0.38 6.30 -6.47
C ASN A 16 -0.39 6.13 -8.01
N HIS A 17 -0.85 4.98 -8.49
CA HIS A 17 -0.99 4.73 -9.92
C HIS A 17 -2.17 5.51 -10.50
N THR A 18 -1.92 6.28 -11.55
CA THR A 18 -2.93 7.07 -12.25
C THR A 18 -3.34 6.46 -13.60
N THR A 19 -2.57 5.50 -14.11
CA THR A 19 -2.81 4.77 -15.37
C THR A 19 -3.33 3.35 -15.14
N GLY A 20 -3.62 2.99 -13.89
CA GLY A 20 -4.00 1.66 -13.45
C GLY A 20 -5.43 1.24 -13.81
N ILE A 21 -5.91 0.21 -13.10
CA ILE A 21 -7.22 -0.43 -13.34
C ILE A 21 -8.40 0.56 -13.29
N ILE A 22 -8.27 1.65 -12.54
CA ILE A 22 -9.26 2.74 -12.54
C ILE A 22 -8.86 3.78 -13.59
N GLY A 23 -9.58 3.78 -14.71
CA GLY A 23 -9.42 4.74 -15.80
C GLY A 23 -10.75 5.18 -16.41
N GLY A 24 -10.69 6.14 -17.34
CA GLY A 24 -11.85 6.62 -18.11
C GLY A 24 -13.01 7.10 -17.23
N VAL A 25 -14.24 6.69 -17.57
CA VAL A 25 -15.45 7.08 -16.84
C VAL A 25 -15.44 6.59 -15.38
N ALA A 26 -14.81 5.44 -15.10
CA ALA A 26 -14.70 4.96 -13.72
C ALA A 26 -13.89 5.92 -12.82
N ALA A 27 -12.89 6.61 -13.38
CA ALA A 27 -12.12 7.61 -12.65
C ALA A 27 -12.92 8.89 -12.34
N VAL A 28 -14.00 9.17 -13.10
CA VAL A 28 -14.90 10.29 -12.82
C VAL A 28 -15.62 10.08 -11.49
N TYR A 29 -16.12 8.86 -11.26
CA TYR A 29 -16.89 8.52 -10.06
C TYR A 29 -16.03 8.03 -8.89
N ASN A 30 -14.91 7.37 -9.18
CA ASN A 30 -14.06 6.79 -8.13
C ASN A 30 -13.03 7.78 -7.57
N ARG A 31 -13.57 8.80 -6.89
CA ARG A 31 -12.78 9.86 -6.20
C ARG A 31 -12.44 9.52 -4.76
N TYR A 32 -13.02 8.45 -4.20
CA TYR A 32 -12.79 8.06 -2.82
C TYR A 32 -11.31 7.70 -2.59
N GLY A 33 -10.76 8.15 -1.46
CA GLY A 33 -9.35 7.96 -1.13
C GLY A 33 -9.00 6.57 -0.61
N TYR A 34 -10.01 5.83 -0.12
CA TYR A 34 -9.87 4.51 0.53
C TYR A 34 -8.90 4.52 1.72
N ASP A 35 -8.80 5.62 2.47
CA ASP A 35 -7.75 5.76 3.49
C ASP A 35 -7.86 4.70 4.60
N LYS A 36 -9.06 4.24 4.94
CA LYS A 36 -9.27 3.18 5.93
C LYS A 36 -8.79 1.83 5.39
N GLU A 37 -9.11 1.52 4.14
CA GLU A 37 -8.71 0.28 3.47
C GLU A 37 -7.21 0.25 3.20
N LYS A 38 -6.63 1.38 2.76
CA LYS A 38 -5.19 1.53 2.57
C LYS A 38 -4.44 1.31 3.89
N ARG A 39 -4.92 1.88 5.00
CA ARG A 39 -4.34 1.64 6.32
C ARG A 39 -4.33 0.16 6.67
N ARG A 40 -5.48 -0.51 6.58
CA ARG A 40 -5.59 -1.95 6.88
C ARG A 40 -4.68 -2.80 5.99
N ALA A 41 -4.58 -2.46 4.70
CA ALA A 41 -3.70 -3.15 3.77
C ALA A 41 -2.22 -2.99 4.13
N LEU A 42 -1.82 -1.80 4.57
CA LEU A 42 -0.44 -1.53 4.99
C LEU A 42 -0.12 -2.18 6.34
N GLU A 43 -1.04 -2.22 7.30
CA GLU A 43 -0.89 -2.94 8.58
C GLU A 43 -0.74 -4.46 8.35
N ALA A 44 -1.54 -5.03 7.45
CA ALA A 44 -1.39 -6.44 7.06
C ALA A 44 -0.04 -6.71 6.38
N TRP A 45 0.42 -5.77 5.55
CA TRP A 45 1.72 -5.87 4.89
C TRP A 45 2.89 -5.75 5.87
N GLU A 46 2.80 -4.83 6.82
CA GLU A 46 3.78 -4.64 7.89
C GLU A 46 4.05 -5.96 8.62
N SER A 47 3.01 -6.70 8.99
CA SER A 47 3.15 -8.00 9.66
C SER A 47 4.00 -8.98 8.87
N VAL A 48 3.88 -8.98 7.54
CA VAL A 48 4.71 -9.83 6.65
C VAL A 48 6.14 -9.30 6.51
N VAL A 49 6.33 -7.99 6.47
CA VAL A 49 7.68 -7.41 6.41
C VAL A 49 8.43 -7.73 7.71
N ILE A 50 7.83 -7.43 8.86
CA ILE A 50 8.42 -7.67 10.19
C ILE A 50 8.76 -9.15 10.39
N GLY A 51 7.85 -10.06 10.03
CA GLY A 51 8.09 -11.50 10.15
C GLY A 51 9.22 -12.04 9.26
N ASN A 52 9.65 -11.28 8.25
CA ASN A 52 10.73 -11.66 7.33
C ASN A 52 11.99 -10.80 7.50
N LEU A 53 12.09 -10.01 8.58
CA LEU A 53 13.27 -9.18 8.80
C LEU A 53 14.50 -10.02 9.12
N ASP A 54 15.55 -9.80 8.34
CA ASP A 54 16.90 -10.19 8.70
C ASP A 54 17.62 -8.96 9.28
N LEU A 55 17.84 -8.98 10.59
CA LEU A 55 18.44 -7.85 11.29
C LEU A 55 19.89 -7.58 10.88
N THR A 56 20.54 -8.48 10.15
CA THR A 56 21.91 -8.24 9.64
C THR A 56 21.95 -7.22 8.49
N ASN A 57 20.81 -6.93 7.85
CA ASN A 57 20.71 -5.98 6.73
C ASN A 57 19.89 -4.72 7.04
N VAL A 58 19.51 -4.52 8.31
CA VAL A 58 18.74 -3.37 8.78
C VAL A 58 19.66 -2.45 9.58
N ILE A 59 19.67 -1.17 9.25
CA ILE A 59 20.38 -0.13 10.01
C ILE A 59 19.39 0.90 10.56
N GLU A 60 19.65 1.41 11.76
CA GLU A 60 18.86 2.52 12.30
C GLU A 60 19.17 3.82 11.56
N LEU A 61 18.13 4.41 10.95
CA LEU A 61 18.23 5.74 10.38
C LEU A 61 18.23 6.78 11.51
N HIS A 62 19.41 7.35 11.75
CA HIS A 62 19.54 8.52 12.61
C HIS A 62 18.95 9.74 11.88
N ARG A 63 18.01 10.45 12.52
CA ARG A 63 17.50 11.69 11.94
C ARG A 63 18.64 12.69 11.84
N ALA A 64 18.80 13.29 10.65
CA ALA A 64 19.65 14.47 10.51
C ALA A 64 19.03 15.60 11.34
N ASN A 65 19.85 16.21 12.21
CA ASN A 65 19.49 17.40 12.99
C ASN A 65 19.08 18.57 12.10
#